data_AF-A0A9P0I5X7-F1
#
_entry.id   AF-A0A9P0I5X7-F1
#
_cell.length_a   1.000
_cell.length_b   1.000
_cell.length_c   1.000
_cell.angle_alpha   90.00
_cell.angle_beta   90.00
_cell.angle_gamma   90.00
#
_symmetry.space_group_name_H-M   'P 1'
#
loop_
_entity.id
_entity.type
_entity.pdbx_description
1 polymer ?
#
loop_
_entity_poly.entity_id
_entity_poly.type
_entity_poly.pdbx_seq_one_letter_code
_entity_poly.pdbx_strand_id
1 'polypeptide(L)'
;MEIQKRYYYDFDILTSSDLTILKPPVLSIKTRGRVPKTSKEFSIILPCVGNNSGVATFEIGLVLKNGRGLPLKGTPLRLHLKKECAQRGVYLERTGPDPECDKKCANQGWCNNEKICQCPEGYMGQDCRTALCYPQCMNGGNCTAPGVCSCPPGYQGRNCEGGICAQKCLNGGKCIQKDTCECPKGYYGLRCEFSKCVIPCLNGGRCKGVNKCRCPVGLGGNHCEVGRRVGDCSCRGESCAGQHTCRHGRCVAGACVCEPGWRGRWCHRSTGSSEESGEYKRPR
;
A
#
# COMPACT_ATOMS: atom_id res chain seq x y z
N MET A 1 8.75 26.97 44.59
CA MET A 1 9.98 26.54 43.89
C MET A 1 9.58 25.61 42.75
N GLU A 2 9.60 26.07 41.50
CA GLU A 2 9.30 25.19 40.36
C GLU A 2 10.41 24.15 40.20
N ILE A 3 10.07 22.87 40.32
CA ILE A 3 10.98 21.78 40.02
C ILE A 3 11.22 21.78 38.51
N GLN A 4 12.32 22.40 38.09
CA GLN A 4 12.66 22.52 36.69
C GLN A 4 12.96 21.12 36.13
N LYS A 5 12.02 20.59 35.33
CA LYS A 5 12.10 19.25 34.75
C LYS A 5 13.39 19.13 33.92
N ARG A 6 14.14 18.06 34.15
CA ARG A 6 15.39 17.75 33.46
C ARG A 6 15.09 16.72 32.37
N TYR A 7 15.63 16.95 31.18
CA TYR A 7 15.52 16.03 30.06
C TYR A 7 16.91 15.67 29.53
N TYR A 8 17.01 14.47 29.00
CA TYR A 8 18.21 13.90 28.43
C TYR A 8 17.93 13.43 27.02
N TYR A 9 18.92 13.52 26.14
CA TYR A 9 18.85 13.02 24.78
C TYR A 9 19.87 11.89 24.59
N ASP A 10 19.53 10.95 23.72
CA ASP A 10 20.32 9.79 23.38
C ASP A 10 20.10 9.48 21.89
N PHE A 11 21.10 9.81 21.07
CA PHE A 11 21.14 9.42 19.67
C PHE A 11 21.63 7.98 19.59
N ASP A 12 20.68 7.05 19.47
CA ASP A 12 20.92 5.61 19.53
C ASP A 12 21.18 4.99 18.15
N ILE A 13 20.80 5.68 17.07
CA ILE A 13 21.10 5.27 15.70
C ILE A 13 21.70 6.45 14.93
N LEU A 14 22.88 6.24 14.35
CA LEU A 14 23.53 7.12 13.39
C LEU A 14 24.23 6.22 12.37
N THR A 15 23.48 5.75 11.38
CA THR A 15 23.97 4.77 10.40
C THR A 15 23.74 5.23 8.98
N SER A 16 24.54 4.70 8.06
CA SER A 16 24.39 4.88 6.62
C SER A 16 24.25 3.51 5.96
N SER A 17 23.35 3.41 4.98
CA SER A 17 23.12 2.19 4.20
C SER A 17 24.25 1.87 3.23
N ASP A 18 24.95 2.90 2.75
CA ASP A 18 26.05 2.76 1.79
C ASP A 18 27.24 3.61 2.21
N LEU A 19 28.22 2.95 2.83
CA LEU A 19 29.45 3.55 3.31
C LEU A 19 30.43 3.93 2.20
N THR A 20 30.17 3.54 0.95
CA THR A 20 30.98 3.93 -0.22
C THR A 20 30.55 5.29 -0.77
N ILE A 21 29.32 5.71 -0.49
CA ILE A 21 28.75 6.99 -0.91
C ILE A 21 28.72 7.98 0.26
N LEU A 22 28.21 7.56 1.43
CA LEU A 22 27.96 8.43 2.58
C LEU A 22 28.44 7.77 3.87
N LYS A 23 29.30 8.46 4.63
CA LYS A 23 29.72 8.04 5.97
C LYS A 23 28.57 8.24 6.98
N PRO A 24 28.58 7.55 8.14
CA PRO A 24 27.57 7.74 9.16
C PRO A 24 27.44 9.22 9.58
N PRO A 25 26.23 9.71 9.89
CA PRO A 25 26.01 11.09 10.33
C PRO A 25 26.83 11.43 11.58
N VAL A 26 27.43 12.62 11.61
CA VAL A 26 28.24 13.10 12.73
C VAL A 26 27.54 14.29 13.38
N LEU A 27 27.43 14.28 14.70
CA LEU A 27 26.82 15.37 15.46
C LEU A 27 27.89 16.37 15.90
N SER A 28 27.56 17.66 15.90
CA SER A 28 28.41 18.69 16.52
C SER A 28 28.39 18.64 18.07
N ILE A 29 27.55 17.79 18.64
CA ILE A 29 27.41 17.52 20.08
C ILE A 29 27.71 16.03 20.35
N LYS A 30 27.87 15.66 21.63
CA LYS A 30 27.97 14.26 22.03
C LYS A 30 26.68 13.51 21.65
N THR A 31 26.75 12.21 21.42
CA THR A 31 25.56 11.38 21.12
C THR A 31 24.59 11.25 22.29
N ARG A 32 25.09 11.44 23.52
CA ARG A 32 24.28 11.42 24.75
C ARG A 32 24.57 12.66 25.57
N GLY A 33 23.53 13.24 26.16
CA GLY A 33 23.71 14.39 27.01
C GLY A 33 22.41 14.92 27.61
N ARG A 34 22.54 16.03 28.31
CA ARG A 34 21.40 16.75 28.89
C ARG A 34 20.88 17.77 27.90
N VAL A 35 19.56 17.83 27.73
CA VAL A 35 18.92 18.88 26.92
C VAL A 35 19.16 20.25 27.60
N PRO A 36 19.74 21.23 26.89
CA PRO A 36 19.95 22.57 27.43
C PRO A 36 18.65 23.24 27.87
N LYS A 37 18.72 24.10 28.89
CA LYS A 37 17.55 24.86 29.37
C LYS A 37 17.19 26.02 28.43
N THR A 38 18.18 26.58 27.74
CA THR A 38 18.02 27.63 26.74
C THR A 38 18.06 27.02 25.35
N SER A 39 17.48 27.70 24.36
CA SER A 39 17.62 27.28 22.97
C SER A 39 19.11 27.19 22.60
N LYS A 40 19.48 26.09 21.96
CA LYS A 40 20.81 25.85 21.40
C LYS A 40 20.66 25.11 20.09
N GLU A 41 21.52 25.49 19.15
CA GLU A 41 21.62 24.83 17.86
C GLU A 41 22.74 23.78 17.89
N PHE A 42 22.52 22.71 17.15
CA PHE A 42 23.54 21.73 16.84
C PHE A 42 23.38 21.34 15.38
N SER A 43 24.43 20.80 14.79
CA SER A 43 24.44 20.41 13.39
C SER A 43 24.59 18.90 13.29
N ILE A 44 23.89 18.33 12.31
CA ILE A 44 24.08 16.96 11.88
C ILE A 44 24.82 17.04 10.54
N ILE A 45 26.08 16.63 10.55
CA ILE A 45 26.97 16.65 9.41
C ILE A 45 26.80 15.31 8.68
N LEU A 46 26.57 15.38 7.37
CA LEU A 46 26.37 14.22 6.49
C LEU A 46 27.55 14.11 5.53
N PRO A 47 28.62 13.37 5.88
CA PRO A 47 29.88 13.40 5.15
C PRO A 47 29.82 12.43 3.95
N CYS A 48 29.91 12.98 2.74
CA CYS A 48 30.10 12.17 1.53
C CYS A 48 31.54 11.62 1.48
N VAL A 49 31.72 10.42 0.91
CA VAL A 49 33.05 9.79 0.77
C VAL A 49 33.88 10.46 -0.35
N GLY A 50 33.22 11.13 -1.31
CA GLY A 50 33.86 11.94 -2.36
C GLY A 50 34.27 11.17 -3.61
N ASN A 51 34.52 9.86 -3.50
CA ASN A 51 34.97 9.03 -4.64
C ASN A 51 33.84 8.52 -5.54
N ASN A 52 32.62 8.43 -5.02
CA ASN A 52 31.46 7.92 -5.75
C ASN A 52 30.33 8.94 -5.72
N SER A 53 29.67 9.10 -6.86
CA SER A 53 28.38 9.79 -6.94
C SER A 53 27.25 8.81 -6.67
N GLY A 54 26.23 9.22 -5.92
CA GLY A 54 25.07 8.40 -5.67
C GLY A 54 24.19 8.95 -4.56
N VAL A 55 23.13 8.22 -4.24
CA VAL A 55 22.19 8.57 -3.17
C VAL A 55 22.28 7.48 -2.11
N ALA A 56 22.67 7.85 -0.90
CA ALA A 56 22.70 6.93 0.23
C ALA A 56 21.57 7.23 1.19
N THR A 57 20.92 6.19 1.70
CA THR A 57 19.96 6.33 2.80
C THR A 57 20.72 6.31 4.13
N PHE A 58 20.27 7.11 5.09
CA PHE A 58 20.84 7.15 6.44
C PHE A 58 19.73 7.22 7.47
N GLU A 59 20.01 6.67 8.66
CA GLU A 59 19.05 6.60 9.74
C GLU A 59 19.55 7.39 10.95
N ILE A 60 18.65 8.20 11.52
CA ILE A 60 18.87 8.92 12.77
C ILE A 60 17.80 8.49 13.77
N GLY A 61 18.27 7.93 14.88
CA GLY A 61 17.48 7.56 16.04
C GLY A 61 17.70 8.56 17.16
N LEU A 62 16.63 9.10 17.73
CA LEU A 62 16.70 10.00 18.88
C LEU A 62 15.70 9.59 19.96
N VAL A 63 16.21 9.27 21.13
CA VAL A 63 15.42 8.99 22.34
C VAL A 63 15.54 10.18 23.29
N LEU A 64 14.42 10.79 23.66
CA LEU A 64 14.37 11.77 24.74
C LEU A 64 13.89 11.10 26.02
N LYS A 65 14.62 11.31 27.11
CA LYS A 65 14.34 10.71 28.42
C LYS A 65 14.04 11.81 29.44
N ASN A 66 13.16 11.53 30.38
CA ASN A 66 12.92 12.41 31.53
C ASN A 66 14.03 12.26 32.58
N GLY A 67 13.94 13.04 33.66
CA GLY A 67 14.91 13.01 34.76
C GLY A 67 14.99 11.67 35.52
N ARG A 68 14.05 10.73 35.29
CA ARG A 68 14.05 9.37 35.83
C ARG A 68 14.58 8.33 34.83
N GLY A 69 15.05 8.77 33.65
CA GLY A 69 15.56 7.90 32.59
C GLY A 69 14.48 7.26 31.71
N LEU A 70 13.20 7.57 31.93
CA LEU A 70 12.10 7.00 31.14
C LEU A 70 11.95 7.75 29.81
N PRO A 71 11.77 7.04 28.68
CA PRO A 71 11.49 7.67 27.38
C PRO A 71 10.23 8.54 27.43
N LEU A 72 10.27 9.68 26.73
CA LEU A 72 9.10 10.53 26.55
C LEU A 72 8.16 9.91 25.50
N LYS A 73 6.86 10.18 25.64
CA LYS A 73 5.86 9.77 24.65
C LYS A 73 6.24 10.35 23.28
N GLY A 74 6.20 9.52 22.24
CA GLY A 74 6.60 9.89 20.88
C GLY A 74 8.10 9.69 20.57
N THR A 75 8.87 9.11 21.49
CA THR A 75 10.25 8.66 21.23
C THR A 75 10.34 7.13 21.36
N PRO A 76 11.26 6.44 20.63
CA PRO A 76 12.29 6.98 19.75
C PRO A 76 11.72 7.66 18.49
N LEU A 77 12.31 8.80 18.12
CA LEU A 77 12.15 9.36 16.79
C LEU A 77 13.06 8.57 15.85
N ARG A 78 12.48 7.97 14.80
CA ARG A 78 13.18 7.22 13.77
C ARG A 78 13.08 7.98 12.46
N LEU A 79 14.18 8.57 12.03
CA LEU A 79 14.26 9.34 10.80
C LEU A 79 15.00 8.51 9.75
N HIS A 80 14.29 8.08 8.72
CA HIS A 80 14.88 7.43 7.55
C HIS A 80 14.95 8.45 6.43
N LEU A 81 16.15 8.99 6.22
CA LEU A 81 16.40 10.08 5.28
C LEU A 81 17.37 9.61 4.19
N LYS A 82 17.49 10.43 3.14
CA LYS A 82 18.40 10.17 2.03
C LYS A 82 19.29 11.38 1.82
N LYS A 83 20.56 11.15 1.49
CA LYS A 83 21.51 12.19 1.09
C LYS A 83 22.06 11.85 -0.28
N GLU A 84 21.98 12.83 -1.16
CA GLU A 84 22.61 12.79 -2.47
C GLU A 84 24.04 13.29 -2.33
N CYS A 85 24.99 12.45 -2.69
CA CYS A 85 26.41 12.77 -2.72
C CYS A 85 26.82 12.78 -4.18
N ALA A 86 27.10 13.97 -4.71
CA ALA A 86 27.73 14.11 -6.01
C ALA A 86 29.23 14.20 -5.81
N GLN A 87 29.99 13.44 -6.59
CA GLN A 87 31.40 13.70 -6.80
C GLN A 87 31.52 15.04 -7.52
N ARG A 88 31.81 16.10 -6.76
CA ARG A 88 32.08 17.44 -7.30
C ARG A 88 33.57 17.55 -7.53
N GLY A 89 34.00 17.09 -8.71
CA GLY A 89 35.41 17.09 -9.08
C GLY A 89 36.21 16.09 -8.24
N VAL A 90 36.84 15.13 -8.90
CA VAL A 90 37.98 14.48 -8.26
C VAL A 90 39.12 15.47 -8.45
N TYR A 91 39.70 15.95 -7.35
CA TYR A 91 41.15 15.92 -7.32
C TYR A 91 41.50 14.44 -7.47
N LEU A 92 41.56 13.94 -8.71
CA LEU A 92 42.11 12.62 -9.01
C LEU A 92 43.39 12.61 -8.20
N GLU A 93 43.55 11.66 -7.27
CA GLU A 93 44.58 11.71 -6.21
C GLU A 93 46.01 11.91 -6.76
N ARG A 94 46.20 11.89 -8.09
CA ARG A 94 47.45 12.08 -8.82
C ARG A 94 47.42 12.98 -10.06
N THR A 95 46.28 13.52 -10.54
CA THR A 95 46.25 14.23 -11.83
C THR A 95 45.57 15.61 -11.84
N GLY A 96 45.05 16.09 -10.70
CA GLY A 96 44.45 17.43 -10.63
C GLY A 96 43.14 17.55 -11.42
N PRO A 97 42.74 18.79 -11.79
CA PRO A 97 41.48 19.07 -12.49
C PRO A 97 41.40 18.37 -13.86
N ASP A 98 40.24 17.88 -14.29
CA ASP A 98 40.11 17.12 -15.56
C ASP A 98 40.42 18.02 -16.77
N PRO A 99 41.55 17.81 -17.48
CA PRO A 99 41.95 18.67 -18.59
C PRO A 99 41.00 18.58 -19.79
N GLU A 100 40.14 17.56 -19.84
CA GLU A 100 39.14 17.35 -20.90
C GLU A 100 37.71 17.66 -20.43
N CYS A 101 37.54 18.35 -19.31
CA CYS A 101 36.24 18.74 -18.75
C CYS A 101 35.31 19.38 -19.80
N ASP A 102 35.84 20.29 -20.64
CA ASP A 102 35.10 20.96 -21.72
C ASP A 102 34.43 20.00 -22.73
N LYS A 103 34.92 18.76 -22.85
CA LYS A 103 34.38 17.72 -23.76
C LYS A 103 33.49 16.70 -23.06
N LYS A 104 33.62 16.54 -21.73
CA LYS A 104 32.97 15.46 -20.98
C LYS A 104 31.67 15.88 -20.31
N CYS A 105 31.49 17.17 -20.00
CA CYS A 105 30.26 17.67 -19.41
C CYS A 105 29.05 17.36 -20.31
N ALA A 106 28.15 16.51 -19.81
CA ALA A 106 26.97 16.08 -20.52
C ALA A 106 25.75 16.96 -20.19
N ASN A 107 24.64 16.71 -20.88
CA ASN A 107 23.32 17.28 -20.58
C ASN A 107 23.29 18.81 -20.49
N GLN A 108 24.10 19.51 -21.29
CA GLN A 108 24.24 20.99 -21.29
C GLN A 108 24.94 21.56 -20.04
N GLY A 109 25.66 20.72 -19.29
CA GLY A 109 26.61 21.21 -18.30
C GLY A 109 27.76 21.98 -18.94
N TRP A 110 28.30 22.96 -18.23
CA TRP A 110 29.42 23.78 -18.69
C TRP A 110 30.63 23.60 -17.76
N CYS A 111 31.83 23.68 -18.31
CA CYS A 111 33.06 23.54 -17.54
C CYS A 111 33.49 24.89 -16.96
N ASN A 112 33.72 24.96 -15.65
CA ASN A 112 34.21 26.19 -15.01
C ASN A 112 35.75 26.33 -15.08
N ASN A 113 36.27 27.47 -14.61
CA ASN A 113 37.72 27.75 -14.59
C ASN A 113 38.54 26.74 -13.78
N GLU A 114 37.92 26.08 -12.80
CA GLU A 114 38.54 25.04 -11.97
C GLU A 114 38.46 23.65 -12.62
N LYS A 115 38.03 23.57 -13.89
CA LYS A 115 37.80 22.33 -14.66
C LYS A 115 36.84 21.35 -13.98
N ILE A 116 35.77 21.89 -13.40
CA ILE A 116 34.67 21.16 -12.80
C ILE A 116 33.40 21.42 -13.63
N CYS A 117 32.70 20.36 -14.03
CA CYS A 117 31.41 20.52 -14.70
C CYS A 117 30.37 21.11 -13.73
N GLN A 118 29.77 22.20 -14.17
CA GLN A 118 28.61 22.82 -13.54
C GLN A 118 27.36 22.23 -14.18
N CYS A 119 26.66 21.40 -13.41
CA CYS A 119 25.51 20.67 -13.90
C CYS A 119 24.25 21.53 -13.90
N PRO A 120 23.39 21.39 -14.93
CA PRO A 120 22.08 22.00 -14.92
C PRO A 120 21.17 21.36 -13.87
N GLU A 121 20.04 22.02 -13.61
CA GLU A 121 19.07 21.56 -12.62
C GLU A 121 18.63 20.11 -12.90
N GLY A 122 18.63 19.29 -11.86
CA GLY A 122 18.23 17.88 -11.95
C GLY A 122 19.33 16.93 -12.47
N TYR A 123 20.57 17.38 -12.67
CA TYR A 123 21.70 16.52 -13.02
C TYR A 123 22.86 16.65 -12.02
N MET A 124 23.64 15.58 -11.89
CA MET A 124 24.79 15.50 -10.99
C MET A 124 25.90 14.56 -11.49
N GLY A 125 26.97 14.49 -10.69
CA GLY A 125 28.18 13.72 -10.95
C GLY A 125 29.26 14.55 -11.64
N GLN A 126 30.46 13.98 -11.76
CA GLN A 126 31.63 14.65 -12.33
C GLN A 126 31.37 15.21 -13.74
N ASP A 127 30.63 14.45 -14.55
CA ASP A 127 30.35 14.79 -15.96
C ASP A 127 28.88 15.18 -16.19
N CYS A 128 28.10 15.46 -15.14
CA CYS A 128 26.67 15.78 -15.24
C CYS A 128 25.80 14.72 -15.94
N ARG A 129 26.23 13.45 -15.95
CA ARG A 129 25.52 12.33 -16.58
C ARG A 129 24.42 11.72 -15.71
N THR A 130 24.50 11.90 -14.39
CA THR A 130 23.57 11.24 -13.48
C THR A 130 22.34 12.13 -13.28
N ALA A 131 21.17 11.68 -13.71
CA ALA A 131 19.93 12.40 -13.49
C ALA A 131 19.44 12.24 -12.04
N LEU A 132 18.77 13.27 -11.53
CA LEU A 132 18.15 13.31 -10.21
C LEU A 132 16.64 13.14 -10.34
N CYS A 133 16.08 12.19 -9.61
CA CYS A 133 14.65 11.96 -9.54
C CYS A 133 14.13 12.28 -8.14
N TYR A 134 13.24 13.27 -8.05
CA TYR A 134 12.49 13.53 -6.84
C TYR A 134 10.98 13.56 -7.14
N PRO A 135 10.17 12.65 -6.54
CA PRO A 135 10.58 11.53 -5.69
C PRO A 135 11.48 10.52 -6.41
N GLN A 136 12.31 9.80 -5.64
CA GLN A 136 13.21 8.79 -6.18
C GLN A 136 12.43 7.59 -6.76
N CYS A 137 12.98 6.98 -7.80
CA CYS A 137 12.40 5.78 -8.41
C CYS A 137 12.39 4.63 -7.40
N MET A 138 11.24 3.98 -7.25
CA MET A 138 11.03 2.85 -6.35
C MET A 138 11.31 1.53 -7.05
N ASN A 139 11.35 0.44 -6.28
CA ASN A 139 11.40 -0.93 -6.78
C ASN A 139 12.54 -1.22 -7.78
N GLY A 140 13.68 -0.53 -7.65
CA GLY A 140 14.84 -0.70 -8.54
C GLY A 140 14.72 0.05 -9.87
N GLY A 141 13.80 1.00 -10.01
CA GLY A 141 13.74 1.89 -11.16
C GLY A 141 14.99 2.78 -11.27
N ASN A 142 15.37 3.10 -12.50
CA ASN A 142 16.52 3.95 -12.79
C ASN A 142 16.07 5.34 -13.24
N CYS A 143 16.76 6.38 -12.77
CA CYS A 143 16.48 7.75 -13.17
C CYS A 143 17.15 8.05 -14.52
N THR A 144 16.37 8.18 -15.59
CA THR A 144 16.90 8.38 -16.95
C THR A 144 16.99 9.85 -17.34
N ALA A 145 16.17 10.69 -16.72
CA ALA A 145 16.17 12.14 -16.87
C ALA A 145 15.60 12.76 -15.58
N PRO A 146 15.77 14.08 -15.35
CA PRO A 146 15.26 14.74 -14.16
C PRO A 146 13.78 14.43 -13.90
N GLY A 147 13.50 13.76 -12.79
CA GLY A 147 12.13 13.35 -12.42
C GLY A 147 11.47 12.29 -13.33
N VAL A 148 12.24 11.61 -14.20
CA VAL A 148 11.76 10.55 -15.09
C VAL A 148 12.38 9.21 -14.72
N CYS A 149 11.54 8.29 -14.26
CA CYS A 149 11.93 6.94 -13.89
C CYS A 149 11.67 5.95 -15.02
N SER A 150 12.68 5.14 -15.32
CA SER A 150 12.52 3.91 -16.10
C SER A 150 12.27 2.74 -15.14
N CYS A 151 11.10 2.13 -15.25
CA CYS A 151 10.66 1.09 -14.34
C CYS A 151 11.09 -0.31 -14.80
N PRO A 152 11.52 -1.17 -13.85
CA PRO A 152 11.85 -2.55 -14.19
C PRO A 152 10.59 -3.34 -14.57
N PRO A 153 10.73 -4.45 -15.31
CA PRO A 153 9.61 -5.29 -15.69
C PRO A 153 8.76 -5.71 -14.49
N GLY A 154 7.44 -5.53 -14.59
CA GLY A 154 6.51 -5.82 -13.48
C GLY A 154 6.19 -4.62 -12.59
N TYR A 155 6.73 -3.43 -12.89
CA TYR A 155 6.43 -2.18 -12.20
C TYR A 155 5.97 -1.08 -13.16
N GLN A 156 5.21 -0.13 -12.63
CA GLN A 156 4.60 0.98 -13.36
C GLN A 156 4.40 2.18 -12.43
N GLY A 157 3.90 3.29 -12.98
CA GLY A 157 3.71 4.54 -12.25
C GLY A 157 4.85 5.52 -12.50
N ARG A 158 4.69 6.75 -12.04
CA ARG A 158 5.64 7.84 -12.33
C ARG A 158 7.00 7.59 -11.67
N ASN A 159 6.98 6.98 -10.49
CA ASN A 159 8.15 6.66 -9.69
C ASN A 159 8.29 5.14 -9.50
N CYS A 160 7.70 4.32 -10.38
CA CYS A 160 7.72 2.86 -10.29
C CYS A 160 7.08 2.28 -9.01
N GLU A 161 6.10 2.99 -8.45
CA GLU A 161 5.40 2.66 -7.22
C GLU A 161 4.33 1.57 -7.39
N GLY A 162 3.79 1.41 -8.60
CA GLY A 162 2.73 0.46 -8.91
C GLY A 162 3.27 -0.87 -9.42
N GLY A 163 2.58 -1.97 -9.10
CA GLY A 163 2.87 -3.28 -9.68
C GLY A 163 2.11 -3.53 -10.98
N ILE A 164 2.64 -4.41 -11.82
CA ILE A 164 1.95 -5.02 -12.95
C ILE A 164 1.78 -6.51 -12.66
N CYS A 165 0.54 -6.98 -12.69
CA CYS A 165 0.21 -8.38 -12.47
C CYS A 165 -0.32 -8.95 -13.79
N ALA A 166 0.23 -10.09 -14.23
CA ALA A 166 -0.24 -10.79 -15.43
C ALA A 166 -1.70 -11.23 -15.27
N GLN A 167 -2.08 -11.60 -14.05
CA GLN A 167 -3.45 -11.93 -13.67
C GLN A 167 -4.01 -10.83 -12.76
N LYS A 168 -5.22 -10.33 -13.08
CA LYS A 168 -5.86 -9.30 -12.26
C LYS A 168 -6.12 -9.80 -10.84
N CYS A 169 -5.83 -8.94 -9.86
CA CYS A 169 -6.27 -9.09 -8.48
C CYS A 169 -7.80 -9.03 -8.40
N LEU A 170 -8.40 -9.90 -7.60
CA LEU A 170 -9.85 -10.04 -7.43
C LEU A 170 -10.33 -9.29 -6.17
N ASN A 171 -11.65 -9.16 -6.03
CA ASN A 171 -12.31 -8.64 -4.83
C ASN A 171 -11.80 -7.25 -4.37
N GLY A 172 -11.36 -6.41 -5.30
CA GLY A 172 -10.84 -5.06 -5.01
C GLY A 172 -9.38 -5.02 -4.59
N GLY A 173 -8.63 -6.12 -4.74
CA GLY A 173 -7.18 -6.14 -4.53
C GLY A 173 -6.43 -5.27 -5.53
N LYS A 174 -5.29 -4.72 -5.09
CA LYS A 174 -4.43 -3.86 -5.90
C LYS A 174 -3.12 -4.57 -6.20
N CYS A 175 -2.66 -4.47 -7.44
CA CYS A 175 -1.34 -4.98 -7.79
C CYS A 175 -0.27 -4.02 -7.29
N ILE A 176 0.54 -4.46 -6.33
CA ILE A 176 1.56 -3.62 -5.68
C ILE A 176 2.98 -3.94 -6.14
N GLN A 177 3.21 -5.17 -6.64
CA GLN A 177 4.46 -5.60 -7.26
C GLN A 177 4.16 -6.60 -8.37
N LYS A 178 5.20 -7.05 -9.09
CA LYS A 178 5.07 -8.10 -10.11
C LYS A 178 4.31 -9.31 -9.55
N ASP A 179 3.15 -9.59 -10.14
CA ASP A 179 2.27 -10.72 -9.78
C ASP A 179 1.91 -10.81 -8.29
N THR A 180 1.96 -9.68 -7.57
CA THR A 180 1.70 -9.62 -6.13
C THR A 180 0.54 -8.68 -5.84
N CYS A 181 -0.54 -9.23 -5.29
CA CYS A 181 -1.75 -8.50 -4.93
C CYS A 181 -1.78 -8.13 -3.45
N GLU A 182 -2.00 -6.85 -3.17
CA GLU A 182 -2.43 -6.38 -1.86
C GLU A 182 -3.93 -6.60 -1.70
N CYS A 183 -4.30 -7.45 -0.74
CA CYS A 183 -5.69 -7.82 -0.51
C CYS A 183 -6.39 -6.88 0.48
N PRO A 184 -7.64 -6.47 0.20
CA PRO A 184 -8.43 -5.73 1.16
C PRO A 184 -8.69 -6.58 2.41
N LYS A 185 -8.95 -5.92 3.54
CA LYS A 185 -9.22 -6.59 4.82
C LYS A 185 -10.35 -7.63 4.65
N GLY A 186 -10.08 -8.86 5.06
CA GLY A 186 -11.02 -9.97 4.93
C GLY A 186 -10.94 -10.73 3.60
N TYR A 187 -9.95 -10.47 2.76
CA TYR A 187 -9.59 -11.31 1.62
C TYR A 187 -8.12 -11.76 1.70
N TYR A 188 -7.81 -12.89 1.09
CA TYR A 188 -6.46 -13.48 1.03
C TYR A 188 -6.33 -14.42 -0.18
N GLY A 189 -5.12 -14.96 -0.38
CA GLY A 189 -4.74 -15.70 -1.59
C GLY A 189 -3.86 -14.86 -2.50
N LEU A 190 -3.28 -15.48 -3.52
CA LEU A 190 -2.32 -14.81 -4.42
C LEU A 190 -2.99 -13.69 -5.24
N ARG A 191 -4.30 -13.82 -5.49
CA ARG A 191 -5.11 -12.87 -6.24
C ARG A 191 -6.27 -12.34 -5.40
N CYS A 192 -6.23 -12.50 -4.09
CA CYS A 192 -7.33 -12.12 -3.18
C CYS A 192 -8.64 -12.86 -3.47
N GLU A 193 -8.54 -14.09 -3.97
CA GLU A 193 -9.65 -14.95 -4.39
C GLU A 193 -10.44 -15.53 -3.20
N PHE A 194 -9.79 -15.69 -2.05
CA PHE A 194 -10.39 -16.25 -0.85
C PHE A 194 -10.88 -15.15 0.09
N SER A 195 -12.04 -15.38 0.72
CA SER A 195 -12.59 -14.49 1.73
C SER A 195 -12.41 -15.08 3.13
N LYS A 196 -12.02 -14.24 4.08
CA LYS A 196 -11.89 -14.53 5.50
C LYS A 196 -13.05 -13.88 6.25
N CYS A 197 -13.81 -14.70 6.95
CA CYS A 197 -14.85 -14.25 7.86
C CYS A 197 -14.19 -14.11 9.24
N VAL A 198 -14.16 -12.89 9.78
CA VAL A 198 -13.65 -12.65 11.14
C VAL A 198 -14.62 -13.21 12.16
N ILE A 199 -15.93 -13.03 11.90
CA ILE A 199 -17.00 -13.72 12.60
C ILE A 199 -17.35 -14.97 11.77
N PRO A 200 -17.09 -16.18 12.27
CA PRO A 200 -17.27 -17.41 11.51
C PRO A 200 -18.74 -17.59 11.07
N CYS A 201 -18.93 -18.20 9.91
CA CYS A 201 -20.26 -18.61 9.47
C CYS A 201 -20.75 -19.75 10.36
N LEU A 202 -21.96 -19.60 10.90
CA LEU A 202 -22.61 -20.61 11.71
C LEU A 202 -23.25 -21.68 10.83
N ASN A 203 -23.64 -22.80 11.46
CA ASN A 203 -24.51 -23.82 10.88
C ASN A 203 -24.01 -24.36 9.51
N GLY A 204 -22.69 -24.51 9.33
CA GLY A 204 -22.10 -25.02 8.10
C GLY A 204 -22.07 -24.04 6.93
N GLY A 205 -22.32 -22.74 7.17
CA GLY A 205 -22.16 -21.71 6.14
C GLY A 205 -20.71 -21.55 5.67
N ARG A 206 -20.52 -21.15 4.42
CA ARG A 206 -19.19 -20.86 3.84
C ARG A 206 -19.00 -19.37 3.62
N CYS A 207 -17.83 -18.84 3.96
CA CYS A 207 -17.52 -17.43 3.72
C CYS A 207 -17.54 -17.11 2.22
N LYS A 208 -18.21 -16.02 1.85
CA LYS A 208 -18.29 -15.52 0.46
C LYS A 208 -17.91 -14.04 0.33
N GLY A 209 -17.43 -13.42 1.41
CA GLY A 209 -17.04 -12.02 1.49
C GLY A 209 -16.76 -11.63 2.93
N VAL A 210 -16.37 -10.37 3.17
CA VAL A 210 -16.06 -9.88 4.53
C VAL A 210 -17.30 -10.01 5.42
N ASN A 211 -17.24 -10.93 6.39
CA ASN A 211 -18.34 -11.24 7.32
C ASN A 211 -19.68 -11.52 6.61
N LYS A 212 -19.63 -12.07 5.39
CA LYS A 212 -20.82 -12.49 4.63
C LYS A 212 -20.73 -13.96 4.30
N CYS A 213 -21.75 -14.69 4.71
CA CYS A 213 -21.82 -16.13 4.55
C CYS A 213 -22.77 -16.54 3.42
N ARG A 214 -22.39 -17.60 2.72
CA ARG A 214 -23.29 -18.41 1.90
C ARG A 214 -23.92 -19.44 2.82
N CYS A 215 -25.21 -19.29 3.07
CA CYS A 215 -25.94 -20.13 4.00
C CYS A 215 -26.53 -21.37 3.32
N PRO A 216 -26.58 -22.51 4.04
CA PRO A 216 -27.35 -23.68 3.61
C PRO A 216 -28.84 -23.34 3.45
N VAL A 217 -29.55 -24.23 2.74
CA VAL A 217 -31.00 -24.09 2.53
C VAL A 217 -31.71 -24.01 3.88
N GLY A 218 -32.56 -22.99 4.05
CA GLY A 218 -33.28 -22.77 5.31
C GLY A 218 -32.55 -21.92 6.34
N LEU A 219 -31.45 -21.29 5.95
CA LEU A 219 -30.74 -20.34 6.80
C LEU A 219 -30.52 -19.02 6.04
N GLY A 220 -30.44 -17.93 6.79
CA GLY A 220 -30.21 -16.58 6.29
C GLY A 220 -29.49 -15.73 7.33
N GLY A 221 -29.33 -14.44 7.02
CA GLY A 221 -28.47 -13.55 7.81
C GLY A 221 -27.05 -13.47 7.24
N ASN A 222 -26.21 -12.65 7.86
CA ASN A 222 -24.83 -12.44 7.40
C ASN A 222 -23.91 -13.58 7.85
N HIS A 223 -24.29 -14.32 8.90
CA HIS A 223 -23.56 -15.40 9.54
C HIS A 223 -24.35 -16.72 9.59
N CYS A 224 -25.47 -16.83 8.88
CA CYS A 224 -26.35 -18.01 8.89
C CYS A 224 -26.96 -18.29 10.27
N GLU A 225 -27.16 -17.21 11.03
CA GLU A 225 -27.75 -17.16 12.36
C GLU A 225 -29.28 -17.18 12.33
N VAL A 226 -29.89 -16.80 11.19
CA VAL A 226 -31.34 -16.72 11.07
C VAL A 226 -31.88 -18.00 10.44
N GLY A 227 -32.69 -18.75 11.17
CA GLY A 227 -33.54 -19.80 10.62
C GLY A 227 -34.53 -19.23 9.61
N ARG A 228 -34.37 -19.54 8.33
CA ARG A 228 -35.39 -19.28 7.31
C ARG A 228 -36.21 -20.53 7.14
N ARG A 229 -37.51 -20.47 7.46
CA ARG A 229 -38.39 -21.59 7.17
C ARG A 229 -38.51 -21.74 5.65
N VAL A 230 -37.89 -22.77 5.10
CA VAL A 230 -38.03 -23.11 3.68
C VAL A 230 -39.47 -23.56 3.47
N GLY A 231 -40.24 -22.72 2.77
CA GLY A 231 -41.62 -23.03 2.38
C GLY A 231 -42.68 -22.13 2.98
N ASP A 232 -42.37 -21.33 4.00
CA ASP A 232 -43.42 -20.60 4.73
C ASP A 232 -43.90 -19.37 3.93
N CYS A 233 -45.15 -19.39 3.48
CA CYS A 233 -45.86 -18.19 3.02
C CYS A 233 -46.02 -17.24 4.22
N SER A 234 -45.10 -16.29 4.38
CA SER A 234 -45.05 -15.44 5.57
C SER A 234 -46.11 -14.34 5.52
N CYS A 235 -47.33 -14.64 5.97
CA CYS A 235 -48.36 -13.63 6.23
C CYS A 235 -48.40 -13.34 7.75
N ARG A 236 -48.13 -12.08 8.14
CA ARG A 236 -48.42 -11.57 9.49
C ARG A 236 -49.70 -10.74 9.38
N GLY A 237 -50.84 -11.34 9.72
CA GLY A 237 -52.16 -10.71 9.54
C GLY A 237 -52.57 -10.60 8.07
N GLU A 238 -53.36 -9.58 7.73
CA GLU A 238 -53.95 -9.36 6.39
C GLU A 238 -52.97 -8.76 5.35
N SER A 239 -51.75 -8.42 5.74
CA SER A 239 -50.73 -7.87 4.84
C SER A 239 -49.53 -8.82 4.72
N CYS A 240 -49.41 -9.49 3.58
CA CYS A 240 -48.26 -10.36 3.30
C CYS A 240 -47.13 -9.51 2.66
N ALA A 241 -46.09 -9.22 3.44
CA ALA A 241 -44.90 -8.51 2.95
C ALA A 241 -43.79 -9.52 2.57
N GLY A 242 -43.61 -9.76 1.26
CA GLY A 242 -42.55 -10.64 0.77
C GLY A 242 -42.66 -10.99 -0.72
N GLN A 243 -41.60 -11.61 -1.25
CA GLN A 243 -41.46 -11.93 -2.68
C GLN A 243 -42.23 -13.19 -3.13
N HIS A 244 -42.88 -13.91 -2.21
CA HIS A 244 -43.62 -15.14 -2.48
C HIS A 244 -44.97 -15.15 -1.75
N THR A 245 -46.03 -14.76 -2.46
CA THR A 245 -47.44 -14.81 -2.02
C THR A 245 -48.16 -15.99 -2.67
N CYS A 246 -49.13 -16.61 -1.96
CA CYS A 246 -50.05 -17.55 -2.58
C CYS A 246 -50.98 -16.76 -3.50
N ARG A 247 -50.78 -16.85 -4.81
CA ARG A 247 -51.47 -15.96 -5.76
C ARG A 247 -52.95 -16.31 -5.92
N HIS A 248 -53.25 -17.60 -6.11
CA HIS A 248 -54.63 -18.13 -6.20
C HIS A 248 -54.79 -19.31 -5.23
N GLY A 249 -54.74 -18.99 -3.93
CA GLY A 249 -54.79 -20.00 -2.86
C GLY A 249 -54.59 -19.39 -1.49
N ARG A 250 -54.89 -20.17 -0.45
CA ARG A 250 -54.74 -19.76 0.95
C ARG A 250 -53.48 -20.35 1.59
N CYS A 251 -52.83 -19.59 2.47
CA CYS A 251 -51.73 -20.10 3.27
C CYS A 251 -52.28 -20.90 4.46
N VAL A 252 -51.96 -22.19 4.54
CA VAL A 252 -52.34 -23.06 5.66
C VAL A 252 -51.09 -23.77 6.16
N ALA A 253 -50.77 -23.57 7.44
CA ALA A 253 -49.60 -24.19 8.10
C ALA A 253 -48.28 -24.04 7.32
N GLY A 254 -48.10 -22.89 6.64
CA GLY A 254 -46.89 -22.59 5.87
C GLY A 254 -46.81 -23.26 4.50
N ALA A 255 -47.92 -23.73 3.94
CA ALA A 255 -48.02 -24.15 2.54
C ALA A 255 -49.22 -23.50 1.84
N CYS A 256 -49.09 -23.20 0.55
CA CYS A 256 -50.22 -22.71 -0.24
C CYS A 256 -51.14 -23.87 -0.63
N VAL A 257 -52.40 -23.79 -0.18
CA VAL A 257 -53.48 -24.65 -0.67
C VAL A 257 -54.14 -23.91 -1.82
N CYS A 258 -53.95 -24.43 -3.04
CA CYS A 258 -54.42 -23.77 -4.26
C CYS A 258 -55.92 -23.93 -4.46
N GLU A 259 -56.53 -22.89 -5.04
CA GLU A 259 -57.91 -22.93 -5.51
C GLU A 259 -58.06 -23.92 -6.69
N PRO A 260 -59.26 -24.48 -6.90
CA PRO A 260 -59.54 -25.34 -8.05
C PRO A 260 -59.15 -24.64 -9.34
N GLY A 261 -58.37 -25.30 -10.20
CA GLY A 261 -57.86 -24.69 -11.42
C GLY A 261 -56.42 -24.17 -11.33
N TRP A 262 -55.78 -24.20 -10.15
CA TRP A 262 -54.43 -23.69 -9.93
C TRP A 262 -53.51 -24.73 -9.27
N ARG A 263 -52.23 -24.73 -9.67
CA ARG A 263 -51.19 -25.65 -9.18
C ARG A 263 -49.83 -24.98 -8.99
N GLY A 264 -48.94 -25.70 -8.31
CA GLY A 264 -47.57 -25.27 -8.01
C GLY A 264 -47.43 -24.69 -6.61
N ARG A 265 -46.18 -24.60 -6.11
CA ARG A 265 -45.84 -24.21 -4.73
C ARG A 265 -46.45 -22.88 -4.27
N TRP A 266 -46.75 -21.98 -5.20
CA TRP A 266 -47.32 -20.64 -4.94
C TRP A 266 -48.66 -20.38 -5.68
N CYS A 267 -49.28 -21.44 -6.22
CA CYS A 267 -50.54 -21.37 -6.97
C CYS A 267 -50.52 -20.38 -8.15
N HIS A 268 -49.40 -20.35 -8.89
CA HIS A 268 -49.19 -19.42 -10.01
C HIS A 268 -49.42 -20.05 -11.39
N ARG A 269 -49.59 -21.38 -11.50
CA ARG A 269 -49.82 -22.08 -12.78
C ARG A 269 -51.28 -22.52 -12.85
N SER A 270 -51.99 -22.21 -13.94
CA SER A 270 -53.33 -22.74 -14.16
C SER A 270 -53.26 -24.21 -14.60
N THR A 271 -54.19 -25.04 -14.15
CA THR A 271 -54.29 -26.46 -14.55
C THR A 271 -54.85 -26.64 -15.95
N GLY A 272 -55.36 -25.57 -16.57
CA GLY A 272 -55.90 -25.55 -17.94
C GLY A 272 -54.96 -25.02 -19.01
N SER A 273 -53.70 -24.71 -18.71
CA SER A 273 -52.70 -24.44 -19.76
C SER A 273 -52.06 -25.76 -20.19
N SER A 274 -52.64 -26.36 -21.23
CA SER A 274 -51.85 -27.12 -22.20
C SER A 274 -50.74 -26.20 -22.71
N GLU A 275 -49.54 -26.35 -22.14
CA GLU A 275 -48.31 -25.94 -22.80
C GLU A 275 -48.22 -26.78 -24.08
N GLU A 276 -48.67 -26.20 -25.20
CA GLU A 276 -48.12 -26.55 -26.50
C GLU A 276 -46.60 -26.52 -26.36
N SER A 277 -46.01 -27.70 -26.49
CA SER A 277 -44.59 -27.91 -26.71
C SER A 277 -44.19 -27.22 -28.02
N GLY A 278 -43.94 -25.92 -27.94
CA GLY A 278 -43.28 -25.11 -28.95
C GLY A 278 -41.78 -25.13 -28.73
N GLU A 279 -41.14 -26.14 -29.30
CA GLU A 279 -39.70 -26.19 -29.51
C GLU A 279 -39.28 -25.02 -30.40
N TYR A 280 -38.69 -23.97 -29.81
CA TYR A 280 -37.99 -22.93 -30.57
C TYR A 280 -36.51 -22.93 -30.19
N LYS A 281 -35.75 -23.63 -31.03
CA LYS A 281 -34.30 -23.53 -31.15
C LYS A 281 -33.89 -22.06 -31.13
N ARG A 282 -32.92 -21.69 -30.27
CA ARG A 282 -32.12 -20.49 -30.53
C ARG A 282 -30.93 -20.85 -31.42
N PRO A 283 -30.65 -20.03 -32.45
CA PRO A 283 -29.60 -20.27 -33.43
C PRO A 283 -28.21 -20.05 -32.83
N ARG A 284 -27.20 -20.59 -33.53
CA ARG A 284 -25.80 -20.15 -33.41
C ARG A 284 -25.67 -18.68 -33.79
#